data_AF-A0A6N3CIB8-F1
#
_entry.id   AF-A0A6N3CIB8-F1
#
_cell.length_a   1.000
_cell.length_b   1.000
_cell.length_c   1.000
_cell.angle_alpha   90.00
_cell.angle_beta   90.00
_cell.angle_gamma   90.00
#
_symmetry.space_group_name_H-M   'P 1'
#
loop_
_entity.id
_entity.type
_entity.pdbx_description
1 polymer ?
#
loop_
_entity_poly.entity_id
_entity_poly.type
_entity_poly.pdbx_seq_one_letter_code
_entity_poly.pdbx_strand_id
1 'polypeptide(L)'
;MEHGAADDYLDSRKLNIDCKKAIEETIREHFDGMRLSLEDSGGVLEQFGTERVSYVLANTLRHLSEDGRFSRDNRVWADGIEVTENIHRGMDMNLDYLVNSHPAVLDGYIHLVRGEIRMLDVEKKMGIPHVTEQTSGLMVEGHMGTWHTIGQREYHGERFFLMRHDEYGSEAADIIVSENGTLVAEDLRNGFDAEAGFAISEYLEENGASVYDLKELPADTDIVLYDGKELYTEKVQPIINDSWDYSMVGIDENGEEYRFNFNEIYSVATEKGLRLKMPELHYIDHYYVVEDLQKQGKLDIREYSSLSEALENYFALPTHKMKALGIQNQSPLPGSLDFIQCKNGVDHLTEDWTKVTRWLNPQIYQTVQYLKESLEAHETQIAYDTGIGFFAIQHTDGGYDYTFYDKDYLEKDGGVYDDPEFTIEEAAGDLLAEEGISIHDCKVMDYEELMECVESAEKEQQAEPSLTYYVAECMEFSVLGEYHTDLTIDEAFDIYKRIPSDRMNGGKGIGICLQEDSLYAGEYPLMRSDQIDMETLEGIPYMKNHPLVQQAVKEMEQRGVKLWYPIKEAQAEKGMEQRQEQPQRESKKESVLKALKERQERLKAQQTEPKRPERSQSKKKGDMEL
;
A
#
# COMPACT_ATOMS: atom_id res chain seq x y z
N MET A 1 -71.24 31.00 -32.98
CA MET A 1 -70.64 29.95 -32.12
C MET A 1 -70.33 28.66 -32.89
N GLU A 2 -70.57 28.56 -34.21
CA GLU A 2 -70.32 27.33 -34.99
C GLU A 2 -68.88 27.14 -35.54
N HIS A 3 -68.01 28.16 -35.52
CA HIS A 3 -66.67 28.05 -36.12
C HIS A 3 -65.61 27.44 -35.18
N GLY A 4 -65.66 27.65 -33.86
CA GLY A 4 -64.65 27.13 -32.92
C GLY A 4 -64.70 25.61 -32.70
N ALA A 5 -65.90 25.03 -32.58
CA ALA A 5 -66.06 23.59 -32.34
C ALA A 5 -65.68 22.72 -33.56
N ALA A 6 -65.71 23.29 -34.78
CA ALA A 6 -65.28 22.59 -35.99
C ALA A 6 -63.75 22.55 -36.10
N ASP A 7 -63.07 23.63 -35.72
CA ASP A 7 -61.60 23.71 -35.69
C ASP A 7 -61.04 22.80 -34.59
N ASP A 8 -61.59 22.84 -33.38
CA ASP A 8 -61.21 21.94 -32.26
C ASP A 8 -61.41 20.45 -32.63
N TYR A 9 -62.48 20.13 -33.38
CA TYR A 9 -62.74 18.78 -33.87
C TYR A 9 -61.74 18.32 -34.94
N LEU A 10 -61.40 19.19 -35.89
CA LEU A 10 -60.41 18.89 -36.93
C LEU A 10 -59.02 18.67 -36.34
N ASP A 11 -58.66 19.44 -35.31
CA ASP A 11 -57.40 19.31 -34.58
C ASP A 11 -57.33 18.01 -33.78
N SER A 12 -58.40 17.64 -33.06
CA SER A 12 -58.47 16.35 -32.36
C SER A 12 -58.42 15.15 -33.31
N ARG A 13 -59.11 15.22 -34.46
CA ARG A 13 -59.08 14.15 -35.48
C ARG A 13 -57.67 13.96 -36.04
N LYS A 14 -56.96 15.06 -36.30
CA LYS A 14 -55.58 15.02 -36.80
C LYS A 14 -54.65 14.34 -35.78
N LEU A 15 -54.74 14.70 -34.50
CA LEU A 15 -53.92 14.11 -33.44
C LEU A 15 -54.17 12.60 -33.27
N ASN A 16 -55.40 12.12 -33.43
CA ASN A 16 -55.69 10.68 -33.41
C ASN A 16 -55.04 9.93 -34.59
N ILE A 17 -55.01 10.56 -35.78
CA ILE A 17 -54.35 10.00 -36.96
C ILE A 17 -52.83 10.00 -36.78
N ASP A 18 -52.27 11.06 -36.19
CA ASP A 18 -50.83 11.15 -35.95
C ASP A 18 -50.39 10.15 -34.86
N CYS A 19 -51.19 9.97 -33.80
CA CYS A 19 -50.98 8.94 -32.78
C CYS A 19 -51.00 7.53 -33.38
N LYS A 20 -51.99 7.21 -34.23
CA LYS A 20 -52.03 5.96 -34.99
C LYS A 20 -50.73 5.73 -35.78
N LYS A 21 -50.28 6.73 -36.54
CA LYS A 21 -49.08 6.61 -37.38
C LYS A 21 -47.82 6.38 -36.55
N ALA A 22 -47.69 7.06 -35.42
CA ALA A 22 -46.58 6.85 -34.49
C ALA A 22 -46.56 5.40 -34.00
N ILE A 23 -47.72 4.85 -33.58
CA ILE A 23 -47.83 3.43 -33.19
C ILE A 23 -47.39 2.50 -34.34
N GLU A 24 -47.85 2.75 -35.56
CA GLU A 24 -47.49 1.95 -36.74
C GLU A 24 -45.99 2.03 -37.07
N GLU A 25 -45.36 3.17 -36.85
CA GLU A 25 -43.94 3.42 -37.08
C GLU A 25 -43.10 2.74 -36.00
N THR A 26 -43.42 2.96 -34.72
CA THR A 26 -42.76 2.30 -33.57
C THR A 26 -42.77 0.78 -33.71
N ILE A 27 -43.92 0.19 -34.05
CA ILE A 27 -44.02 -1.27 -34.26
C ILE A 27 -43.14 -1.70 -35.44
N ARG A 28 -43.10 -0.93 -36.53
CA ARG A 28 -42.34 -1.28 -37.73
C ARG A 28 -40.84 -1.24 -37.50
N GLU A 29 -40.35 -0.25 -36.75
CA GLU A 29 -38.93 -0.07 -36.46
C GLU A 29 -38.38 -1.12 -35.49
N HIS A 30 -39.22 -1.60 -34.56
CA HIS A 30 -38.81 -2.50 -33.49
C HIS A 30 -39.30 -3.95 -33.67
N PHE A 31 -39.81 -4.30 -34.85
CA PHE A 31 -40.22 -5.67 -35.15
C PHE A 31 -39.23 -6.34 -36.11
N ASP A 32 -38.46 -7.30 -35.60
CA ASP A 32 -37.42 -8.02 -36.36
C ASP A 32 -37.95 -9.14 -37.27
N GLY A 33 -39.28 -9.30 -37.34
CA GLY A 33 -39.96 -10.38 -38.06
C GLY A 33 -40.34 -11.58 -37.20
N MET A 34 -39.81 -11.68 -35.97
CA MET A 34 -40.08 -12.76 -35.00
C MET A 34 -40.61 -12.22 -33.67
N ARG A 35 -40.07 -11.10 -33.18
CA ARG A 35 -40.43 -10.48 -31.89
C ARG A 35 -40.44 -8.96 -32.01
N LEU A 36 -41.26 -8.34 -31.17
CA LEU A 36 -41.21 -6.91 -30.91
C LEU A 36 -40.13 -6.64 -29.85
N SER A 37 -39.02 -6.02 -30.24
CA SER A 37 -37.90 -5.66 -29.36
C SER A 37 -38.15 -4.29 -28.71
N LEU A 38 -39.19 -4.22 -27.90
CA LEU A 38 -39.56 -3.05 -27.11
C LEU A 38 -39.68 -3.45 -25.66
N GLU A 39 -39.17 -2.58 -24.78
CA GLU A 39 -39.34 -2.68 -23.32
C GLU A 39 -40.49 -1.77 -22.84
N ASP A 40 -40.79 -0.70 -23.59
CA ASP A 40 -41.85 0.29 -23.36
C ASP A 40 -42.56 0.71 -24.68
N SER A 41 -43.44 1.72 -24.60
CA SER A 41 -44.29 2.20 -25.69
C SER A 41 -43.53 2.87 -26.85
N GLY A 42 -42.22 3.07 -26.72
CA GLY A 42 -41.36 3.69 -27.71
C GLY A 42 -41.59 5.19 -27.87
N GLY A 43 -41.84 5.91 -26.77
CA GLY A 43 -42.07 7.36 -26.76
C GLY A 43 -43.51 7.80 -27.08
N VAL A 44 -44.39 6.85 -27.42
CA VAL A 44 -45.74 7.16 -27.92
C VAL A 44 -46.66 7.66 -26.80
N LEU A 45 -46.52 7.11 -25.58
CA LEU A 45 -47.31 7.54 -24.43
C LEU A 45 -46.91 8.95 -23.97
N GLU A 46 -45.62 9.28 -24.00
CA GLU A 46 -45.08 10.61 -23.69
C GLU A 46 -45.56 11.64 -24.72
N GLN A 47 -45.53 11.28 -26.00
CA GLN A 47 -45.88 12.20 -27.09
C GLN A 47 -47.39 12.49 -27.16
N PHE A 48 -48.24 11.49 -26.94
CA PHE A 48 -49.69 11.61 -27.20
C PHE A 48 -50.58 11.51 -25.96
N GLY A 49 -50.04 11.07 -24.82
CA GLY A 49 -50.76 10.87 -23.58
C GLY A 49 -51.54 9.56 -23.51
N THR A 50 -51.73 9.05 -22.28
CA THR A 50 -52.36 7.75 -22.00
C THR A 50 -53.79 7.66 -22.54
N GLU A 51 -54.59 8.73 -22.44
CA GLU A 51 -55.99 8.74 -22.91
C GLU A 51 -56.11 8.56 -24.42
N ARG A 52 -55.29 9.28 -25.21
CA ARG A 52 -55.36 9.23 -26.67
C ARG A 52 -54.87 7.90 -27.21
N VAL A 53 -53.73 7.43 -26.70
CA VAL A 53 -53.16 6.13 -27.09
C VAL A 53 -54.13 5.00 -26.75
N SER A 54 -54.73 5.03 -25.55
CA SER A 54 -55.77 4.08 -25.14
C SER A 54 -56.99 4.13 -26.05
N TYR A 55 -57.46 5.33 -26.42
CA TYR A 55 -58.60 5.51 -27.32
C TYR A 55 -58.33 4.91 -28.71
N VAL A 56 -57.18 5.21 -29.33
CA VAL A 56 -56.82 4.71 -30.67
C VAL A 56 -56.69 3.19 -30.69
N LEU A 57 -56.04 2.61 -29.68
CA LEU A 57 -55.87 1.16 -29.56
C LEU A 57 -57.20 0.44 -29.25
N ALA A 58 -58.01 0.99 -28.35
CA ALA A 58 -59.33 0.43 -28.03
C ALA A 58 -60.29 0.50 -29.22
N ASN A 59 -60.30 1.63 -29.94
CA ASN A 59 -61.05 1.76 -31.18
C ASN A 59 -60.64 0.70 -32.21
N THR A 60 -59.33 0.45 -32.34
CA THR A 60 -58.80 -0.59 -33.23
C THR A 60 -59.28 -2.00 -32.82
N LEU A 61 -59.18 -2.34 -31.53
CA LEU A 61 -59.62 -3.65 -31.03
C LEU A 61 -61.12 -3.88 -31.17
N ARG A 62 -61.96 -2.85 -31.00
CA ARG A 62 -63.42 -2.99 -31.15
C ARG A 62 -63.81 -3.31 -32.59
N HIS A 63 -63.13 -2.70 -33.57
CA HIS A 63 -63.33 -2.97 -34.99
C HIS A 63 -62.74 -4.30 -35.45
N LEU A 64 -61.73 -4.83 -34.74
CA LEU A 64 -61.11 -6.12 -35.01
C LEU A 64 -61.52 -7.21 -34.01
N SER A 65 -62.64 -7.01 -33.29
CA SER A 65 -63.05 -7.85 -32.17
C SER A 65 -63.36 -9.31 -32.55
N GLU A 66 -63.65 -9.58 -33.82
CA GLU A 66 -63.85 -10.92 -34.38
C GLU A 66 -62.54 -11.66 -34.72
N ASP A 67 -61.39 -10.97 -34.68
CA ASP A 67 -60.08 -11.58 -34.93
C ASP A 67 -59.58 -12.34 -33.69
N GLY A 68 -59.58 -13.67 -33.77
CA GLY A 68 -59.20 -14.56 -32.67
C GLY A 68 -57.74 -14.48 -32.21
N ARG A 69 -56.90 -13.67 -32.85
CA ARG A 69 -55.48 -13.49 -32.48
C ARG A 69 -55.27 -12.49 -31.35
N PHE A 70 -56.27 -11.66 -31.02
CA PHE A 70 -56.18 -10.74 -29.88
C PHE A 70 -56.49 -11.44 -28.57
N SER A 71 -55.67 -11.20 -27.55
CA SER A 71 -55.84 -11.77 -26.22
C SER A 71 -57.18 -11.36 -25.61
N ARG A 72 -57.72 -12.24 -24.76
CA ARG A 72 -58.96 -11.94 -24.02
C ARG A 72 -58.80 -10.69 -23.15
N ASP A 73 -57.64 -10.51 -22.54
CA ASP A 73 -57.39 -9.40 -21.63
C ASP A 73 -57.32 -8.06 -22.34
N ASN A 74 -56.74 -8.00 -23.55
CA ASN A 74 -56.72 -6.78 -24.36
C ASN A 74 -58.14 -6.40 -24.81
N ARG A 75 -58.96 -7.38 -25.22
CA ARG A 75 -60.36 -7.14 -25.60
C ARG A 75 -61.20 -6.59 -24.45
N VAL A 76 -61.14 -7.22 -23.28
CA VAL A 76 -61.87 -6.76 -22.08
C VAL A 76 -61.45 -5.35 -21.67
N TRP A 77 -60.17 -5.01 -21.81
CA TRP A 77 -59.68 -3.66 -21.55
C TRP A 77 -60.21 -2.63 -22.56
N ALA A 78 -60.19 -2.96 -23.85
CA ALA A 78 -60.75 -2.09 -24.89
C ALA A 78 -62.26 -1.87 -24.72
N ASP A 79 -63.01 -2.87 -24.28
CA ASP A 79 -64.45 -2.76 -23.97
C ASP A 79 -64.73 -1.80 -22.81
N GLY A 80 -63.75 -1.63 -21.91
CA GLY A 80 -63.83 -0.69 -20.78
C GLY A 80 -63.55 0.77 -21.15
N ILE A 81 -63.09 1.05 -22.37
CA ILE A 81 -62.78 2.40 -22.85
C ILE A 81 -63.95 2.91 -23.70
N GLU A 82 -64.45 4.10 -23.34
CA GLU A 82 -65.53 4.75 -24.09
C GLU A 82 -65.01 5.25 -25.44
N VAL A 83 -65.44 4.58 -26.52
CA VAL A 83 -65.20 5.01 -27.90
C VAL A 83 -66.53 5.57 -28.42
N THR A 84 -66.60 6.90 -28.51
CA THR A 84 -67.80 7.60 -29.01
C THR A 84 -68.01 7.33 -30.49
N GLU A 85 -69.26 7.08 -30.89
CA GLU A 85 -69.64 6.96 -32.30
C GLU A 85 -69.34 8.25 -33.06
N ASN A 86 -68.57 8.16 -34.14
CA ASN A 86 -68.18 9.31 -34.94
C ASN A 86 -68.70 9.19 -36.38
N ILE A 87 -70.02 9.36 -36.54
CA ILE A 87 -70.68 9.23 -37.84
C ILE A 87 -70.75 10.59 -38.53
N HIS A 88 -69.99 10.78 -39.61
CA HIS A 88 -70.06 11.96 -40.45
C HIS A 88 -70.61 11.59 -41.85
N ARG A 89 -71.74 12.16 -42.23
CA ARG A 89 -72.43 11.89 -43.52
C ARG A 89 -72.68 10.40 -43.78
N GLY A 90 -73.01 9.64 -42.73
CA GLY A 90 -73.28 8.20 -42.81
C GLY A 90 -72.04 7.33 -42.96
N MET A 91 -70.84 7.90 -42.83
CA MET A 91 -69.57 7.16 -42.74
C MET A 91 -69.04 7.23 -41.31
N ASP A 92 -68.57 6.09 -40.80
CA ASP A 92 -67.88 6.03 -39.51
C ASP A 92 -66.44 6.53 -39.68
N MET A 93 -66.16 7.68 -39.10
CA MET A 93 -64.86 8.34 -39.14
C MET A 93 -63.85 7.68 -38.20
N ASN A 94 -64.30 6.83 -37.26
CA ASN A 94 -63.40 6.10 -36.37
C ASN A 94 -62.55 5.06 -37.14
N LEU A 95 -62.98 4.67 -38.34
CA LEU A 95 -62.21 3.79 -39.23
C LEU A 95 -60.85 4.39 -39.63
N ASP A 96 -60.71 5.72 -39.62
CA ASP A 96 -59.45 6.39 -39.95
C ASP A 96 -58.36 6.14 -38.89
N TYR A 97 -58.76 5.85 -37.66
CA TYR A 97 -57.87 5.67 -36.51
C TYR A 97 -57.39 4.23 -36.33
N LEU A 98 -57.84 3.29 -37.16
CA LEU A 98 -57.46 1.88 -37.05
C LEU A 98 -55.97 1.69 -37.33
N VAL A 99 -55.24 1.18 -36.35
CA VAL A 99 -53.80 0.86 -36.46
C VAL A 99 -53.61 -0.32 -37.41
N ASN A 100 -52.83 -0.12 -38.46
CA ASN A 100 -52.51 -1.12 -39.46
C ASN A 100 -51.22 -1.86 -39.10
N SER A 101 -51.36 -2.97 -38.39
CA SER A 101 -50.27 -3.90 -38.06
C SER A 101 -50.78 -5.34 -38.02
N HIS A 102 -49.88 -6.31 -38.05
CA HIS A 102 -50.27 -7.72 -37.93
C HIS A 102 -50.92 -7.96 -36.55
N PRO A 103 -52.12 -8.57 -36.46
CA PRO A 103 -52.88 -8.65 -35.21
C PRO A 103 -52.13 -9.22 -34.01
N ALA A 104 -51.29 -10.25 -34.20
CA ALA A 104 -50.48 -10.81 -33.11
C ALA A 104 -49.36 -9.86 -32.61
N VAL A 105 -48.81 -9.03 -33.50
CA VAL A 105 -47.77 -8.05 -33.15
C VAL A 105 -48.42 -6.87 -32.44
N LEU A 106 -49.56 -6.41 -32.96
CA LEU A 106 -50.36 -5.36 -32.34
C LEU A 106 -50.89 -5.79 -30.96
N ASP A 107 -51.31 -7.05 -30.78
CA ASP A 107 -51.72 -7.58 -29.48
C ASP A 107 -50.57 -7.53 -28.45
N GLY A 108 -49.36 -7.88 -28.88
CA GLY A 108 -48.14 -7.77 -28.08
C GLY A 108 -47.81 -6.32 -27.69
N TYR A 109 -47.87 -5.39 -28.64
CA TYR A 109 -47.68 -3.96 -28.37
C TYR A 109 -48.73 -3.41 -27.41
N ILE A 110 -50.01 -3.75 -27.60
CA ILE A 110 -51.10 -3.34 -26.69
C ILE A 110 -50.87 -3.89 -25.29
N HIS A 111 -50.39 -5.13 -25.15
CA HIS A 111 -50.08 -5.70 -23.85
C HIS A 111 -48.99 -4.90 -23.12
N LEU A 112 -47.93 -4.53 -23.84
CA LEU A 112 -46.82 -3.73 -23.34
C LEU A 112 -47.29 -2.32 -22.92
N VAL A 113 -48.03 -1.61 -23.78
CA VAL A 113 -48.55 -0.27 -23.49
C VAL A 113 -49.48 -0.29 -22.28
N ARG A 114 -50.31 -1.33 -22.15
CA ARG A 114 -51.17 -1.53 -20.97
C ARG A 114 -50.37 -1.81 -19.71
N GLY A 115 -49.20 -2.45 -19.82
CA GLY A 115 -48.28 -2.65 -18.70
C GLY A 115 -47.75 -1.33 -18.19
N GLU A 116 -47.25 -0.51 -19.10
CA GLU A 116 -46.72 0.84 -18.81
C GLU A 116 -47.79 1.77 -18.23
N ILE A 117 -48.99 1.84 -18.83
CA ILE A 117 -50.11 2.61 -18.27
C ILE A 117 -50.46 2.14 -16.86
N ARG A 118 -50.42 0.83 -16.58
CA ARG A 118 -50.68 0.32 -15.23
C ARG A 118 -49.58 0.74 -14.26
N MET A 119 -48.31 0.76 -14.68
CA MET A 119 -47.22 1.25 -13.83
C MET A 119 -47.41 2.73 -13.51
N LEU A 120 -47.70 3.56 -14.52
CA LEU A 120 -48.03 4.99 -14.34
C LEU A 120 -49.24 5.19 -13.41
N ASP A 121 -50.30 4.39 -13.55
CA ASP A 121 -51.46 4.43 -12.66
C ASP A 121 -51.14 3.99 -11.22
N VAL A 122 -50.21 3.04 -11.06
CA VAL A 122 -49.72 2.60 -9.76
C VAL A 122 -48.88 3.69 -9.13
N GLU A 123 -47.91 4.27 -9.84
CA GLU A 123 -47.09 5.40 -9.37
C GLU A 123 -47.96 6.58 -8.94
N LYS A 124 -48.94 6.95 -9.77
CA LYS A 124 -49.92 8.00 -9.46
C LYS A 124 -50.78 7.69 -8.23
N LYS A 125 -51.13 6.41 -8.00
CA LYS A 125 -51.87 5.96 -6.79
C LYS A 125 -50.98 5.82 -5.56
N MET A 126 -49.70 5.53 -5.74
CA MET A 126 -48.67 5.53 -4.70
C MET A 126 -48.29 6.96 -4.29
N GLY A 127 -48.69 7.96 -5.09
CA GLY A 127 -48.46 9.37 -4.82
C GLY A 127 -47.07 9.84 -5.23
N ILE A 128 -46.39 9.13 -6.14
CA ILE A 128 -45.11 9.57 -6.71
C ILE A 128 -45.42 10.72 -7.66
N PRO A 129 -45.00 11.96 -7.35
CA PRO A 129 -45.21 13.09 -8.25
C PRO A 129 -44.40 12.91 -9.54
N HIS A 130 -45.01 13.16 -10.70
CA HIS A 130 -44.26 13.28 -11.95
C HIS A 130 -44.16 14.76 -12.31
N VAL A 131 -43.00 15.34 -12.05
CA VAL A 131 -42.73 16.78 -12.22
C VAL A 131 -42.45 17.06 -13.69
N THR A 132 -43.07 18.11 -14.20
CA THR A 132 -42.96 18.61 -15.57
C THR A 132 -42.81 20.12 -15.58
N GLU A 133 -42.54 20.70 -16.74
CA GLU A 133 -42.50 22.16 -16.93
C GLU A 133 -43.81 22.87 -16.54
N GLN A 134 -44.95 22.18 -16.54
CA GLN A 134 -46.26 22.74 -16.21
C GLN A 134 -46.72 22.40 -14.78
N THR A 135 -45.86 21.77 -13.99
CA THR A 135 -46.19 21.39 -12.61
C THR A 135 -46.40 22.63 -11.75
N SER A 136 -47.49 22.62 -10.99
CA SER A 136 -47.87 23.63 -10.00
C SER A 136 -48.69 22.96 -8.91
N GLY A 137 -48.66 23.49 -7.69
CA GLY A 137 -49.33 22.87 -6.56
C GLY A 137 -48.57 21.66 -5.98
N LEU A 138 -47.29 21.47 -6.33
CA LEU A 138 -46.48 20.36 -5.84
C LEU A 138 -46.17 20.57 -4.35
N MET A 139 -46.48 19.58 -3.51
CA MET A 139 -45.96 19.53 -2.15
C MET A 139 -44.63 18.78 -2.16
N VAL A 140 -43.60 19.38 -1.59
CA VAL A 140 -42.26 18.77 -1.50
C VAL A 140 -42.01 18.38 -0.05
N GLU A 141 -41.53 17.16 0.17
CA GLU A 141 -41.24 16.66 1.51
C GLU A 141 -40.24 17.57 2.24
N GLY A 142 -40.50 17.85 3.51
CA GLY A 142 -39.68 18.79 4.31
C GLY A 142 -40.00 20.27 4.13
N HIS A 143 -40.69 20.68 3.06
CA HIS A 143 -41.03 22.08 2.79
C HIS A 143 -42.52 22.38 2.90
N MET A 144 -42.86 23.44 3.62
CA MET A 144 -44.24 23.90 3.77
C MET A 144 -44.73 24.61 2.50
N GLY A 145 -46.01 24.40 2.18
CA GLY A 145 -46.67 25.07 1.05
C GLY A 145 -46.62 24.25 -0.24
N THR A 146 -46.86 24.92 -1.36
CA THR A 146 -46.86 24.31 -2.68
C THR A 146 -45.96 25.07 -3.63
N TRP A 147 -45.45 24.37 -4.64
CA TRP A 147 -44.43 24.86 -5.55
C TRP A 147 -44.82 24.65 -7.01
N HIS A 148 -44.34 25.53 -7.89
CA HIS A 148 -44.47 25.41 -9.34
C HIS A 148 -43.12 25.51 -10.05
N THR A 149 -43.03 24.86 -11.19
CA THR A 149 -41.82 24.85 -12.02
C THR A 149 -41.58 26.22 -12.64
N ILE A 150 -40.34 26.71 -12.56
CA ILE A 150 -39.88 27.95 -13.20
C ILE A 150 -38.67 27.77 -14.12
N GLY A 151 -38.05 26.59 -14.10
CA GLY A 151 -36.94 26.23 -14.98
C GLY A 151 -36.65 24.74 -14.89
N GLN A 152 -35.89 24.23 -15.87
CA GLN A 152 -35.43 22.85 -15.86
C GLN A 152 -34.02 22.75 -16.44
N ARG A 153 -33.32 21.68 -16.07
CA ARG A 153 -32.09 21.22 -16.73
C ARG A 153 -32.03 19.72 -16.73
N GLU A 154 -31.26 19.18 -17.66
CA GLU A 154 -30.98 17.75 -17.75
C GLU A 154 -29.51 17.52 -17.43
N TYR A 155 -29.24 16.55 -16.56
CA TYR A 155 -27.90 16.12 -16.18
C TYR A 155 -27.88 14.60 -16.20
N HIS A 156 -26.94 14.00 -16.93
CA HIS A 156 -26.78 12.55 -17.04
C HIS A 156 -28.08 11.79 -17.43
N GLY A 157 -28.94 12.40 -18.25
CA GLY A 157 -30.21 11.81 -18.69
C GLY A 157 -31.35 11.92 -17.70
N GLU A 158 -31.15 12.56 -16.54
CA GLU A 158 -32.20 12.86 -15.57
C GLU A 158 -32.54 14.36 -15.60
N ARG A 159 -33.84 14.71 -15.55
CA ARG A 159 -34.28 16.10 -15.48
C ARG A 159 -34.48 16.58 -14.05
N PHE A 160 -34.02 17.80 -13.82
CA PHE A 160 -34.13 18.52 -12.57
C PHE A 160 -34.93 19.80 -12.81
N PHE A 161 -35.84 20.10 -11.89
CA PHE A 161 -36.78 21.22 -12.01
C PHE A 161 -36.54 22.23 -10.91
N LEU A 162 -36.28 23.48 -11.30
CA LEU A 162 -36.23 24.61 -10.38
C LEU A 162 -37.67 25.02 -10.06
N MET A 163 -37.99 25.02 -8.77
CA MET A 163 -39.32 25.22 -8.25
C MET A 163 -39.39 26.51 -7.43
N ARG A 164 -40.47 27.26 -7.62
CA ARG A 164 -40.78 28.48 -6.87
C ARG A 164 -42.03 28.30 -6.04
N HIS A 165 -42.01 28.87 -4.84
CA HIS A 165 -43.15 28.79 -3.93
C HIS A 165 -44.37 29.52 -4.53
N ASP A 166 -45.55 28.88 -4.51
CA ASP A 166 -46.77 29.41 -5.12
C ASP A 166 -47.28 30.68 -4.41
N GLU A 167 -47.30 30.68 -3.07
CA GLU A 167 -47.76 31.83 -2.27
C GLU A 167 -46.71 32.96 -2.15
N TYR A 168 -45.48 32.61 -1.76
CA TYR A 168 -44.43 33.59 -1.45
C TYR A 168 -43.56 34.00 -2.66
N GLY A 169 -43.68 33.31 -3.80
CA GLY A 169 -42.91 33.63 -5.00
C GLY A 169 -41.41 33.72 -4.71
N SER A 170 -40.77 34.81 -5.13
CA SER A 170 -39.34 35.07 -4.92
C SER A 170 -38.96 35.54 -3.51
N GLU A 171 -39.93 35.70 -2.60
CA GLU A 171 -39.62 36.01 -1.19
C GLU A 171 -39.08 34.77 -0.46
N ALA A 172 -39.58 33.59 -0.82
CA ALA A 172 -38.98 32.31 -0.46
C ALA A 172 -37.78 32.00 -1.37
N ALA A 173 -36.83 31.22 -0.86
CA ALA A 173 -35.77 30.67 -1.71
C ALA A 173 -36.37 29.60 -2.65
N ASP A 174 -35.85 29.53 -3.87
CA ASP A 174 -36.25 28.49 -4.81
C ASP A 174 -35.61 27.14 -4.39
N ILE A 175 -36.18 26.03 -4.84
CA ILE A 175 -35.67 24.66 -4.59
C ILE A 175 -35.52 23.91 -5.90
N ILE A 176 -34.74 22.82 -5.94
CA ILE A 176 -34.67 21.91 -7.08
C ILE A 176 -35.22 20.55 -6.68
N VAL A 177 -36.02 19.95 -7.55
CA VAL A 177 -36.55 18.60 -7.41
C VAL A 177 -36.23 17.73 -8.62
N SER A 178 -36.17 16.40 -8.45
CA SER A 178 -36.07 15.44 -9.55
C SER A 178 -37.40 15.25 -10.28
N GLU A 179 -37.41 14.48 -11.39
CA GLU A 179 -38.64 14.08 -12.10
C GLU A 179 -39.68 13.42 -11.21
N ASN A 180 -39.24 12.74 -10.16
CA ASN A 180 -40.11 12.05 -9.20
C ASN A 180 -40.52 12.93 -8.02
N GLY A 181 -40.20 14.23 -8.06
CA GLY A 181 -40.54 15.19 -7.00
C GLY A 181 -39.69 15.07 -5.72
N THR A 182 -38.61 14.30 -5.74
CA THR A 182 -37.64 14.23 -4.64
C THR A 182 -36.91 15.56 -4.54
N LEU A 183 -36.76 16.11 -3.34
CA LEU A 183 -35.96 17.31 -3.09
C LEU A 183 -34.48 17.01 -3.35
N VAL A 184 -33.82 17.84 -4.16
CA VAL A 184 -32.40 17.69 -4.54
C VAL A 184 -31.56 18.84 -4.00
N ALA A 185 -32.07 20.08 -4.06
CA ALA A 185 -31.41 21.25 -3.50
C ALA A 185 -32.42 22.24 -2.93
N GLU A 186 -32.00 22.96 -1.89
CA GLU A 186 -32.80 23.97 -1.21
C GLU A 186 -32.03 25.29 -1.04
N ASP A 187 -32.70 26.32 -0.51
CA ASP A 187 -32.12 27.64 -0.23
C ASP A 187 -31.49 28.38 -1.43
N LEU A 188 -31.98 28.12 -2.64
CA LEU A 188 -31.41 28.66 -3.87
C LEU A 188 -31.88 30.09 -4.16
N ARG A 189 -30.93 31.01 -4.36
CA ARG A 189 -31.18 32.40 -4.78
C ARG A 189 -30.90 32.65 -6.26
N ASN A 190 -30.03 31.85 -6.89
CA ASN A 190 -29.60 32.05 -8.28
C ASN A 190 -29.91 30.84 -9.19
N GLY A 191 -30.87 30.00 -8.80
CA GLY A 191 -31.30 28.84 -9.58
C GLY A 191 -30.21 27.79 -9.70
N PHE A 192 -29.95 27.32 -10.93
CA PHE A 192 -28.89 26.33 -11.22
C PHE A 192 -27.49 26.97 -11.27
N ASP A 193 -27.02 27.45 -10.13
CA ASP A 193 -25.66 27.93 -9.87
C ASP A 193 -24.73 26.80 -9.37
N ALA A 194 -23.53 27.15 -8.90
CA ALA A 194 -22.54 26.16 -8.49
C ALA A 194 -22.96 25.36 -7.25
N GLU A 195 -23.66 25.99 -6.30
CA GLU A 195 -24.16 25.32 -5.09
C GLU A 195 -25.24 24.29 -5.45
N ALA A 196 -26.17 24.66 -6.32
CA ALA A 196 -27.11 23.71 -6.91
C ALA A 196 -26.40 22.56 -7.65
N GLY A 197 -25.30 22.86 -8.36
CA GLY A 197 -24.48 21.85 -9.04
C GLY A 197 -23.91 20.79 -8.08
N PHE A 198 -23.40 21.20 -6.92
CA PHE A 198 -22.87 20.28 -5.91
C PHE A 198 -23.95 19.38 -5.30
N ALA A 199 -25.13 19.93 -4.99
CA ALA A 199 -26.24 19.15 -4.45
C ALA A 199 -26.79 18.15 -5.48
N ILE A 200 -26.87 18.55 -6.77
CA ILE A 200 -27.22 17.63 -7.86
C ILE A 200 -26.16 16.53 -8.00
N SER A 201 -24.87 16.86 -7.88
CA SER A 201 -23.78 15.88 -7.88
C SER A 201 -23.95 14.82 -6.79
N GLU A 202 -24.21 15.23 -5.53
CA GLU A 202 -24.42 14.29 -4.42
C GLU A 202 -25.63 13.39 -4.68
N TYR A 203 -26.74 13.95 -5.13
CA TYR A 203 -27.93 13.16 -5.49
C TYR A 203 -27.65 12.17 -6.63
N LEU A 204 -26.94 12.58 -7.68
CA LEU A 204 -26.59 11.70 -8.79
C LEU A 204 -25.63 10.57 -8.33
N GLU A 205 -24.65 10.89 -7.47
CA GLU A 205 -23.74 9.91 -6.87
C GLU A 205 -24.51 8.87 -6.04
N GLU A 206 -25.46 9.29 -5.20
CA GLU A 206 -26.33 8.40 -4.42
C GLU A 206 -27.18 7.48 -5.32
N ASN A 207 -27.53 7.95 -6.53
CA ASN A 207 -28.26 7.18 -7.53
C ASN A 207 -27.35 6.43 -8.51
N GLY A 208 -26.04 6.37 -8.24
CA GLY A 208 -25.09 5.51 -8.95
C GLY A 208 -24.43 6.14 -10.18
N ALA A 209 -24.66 7.43 -10.45
CA ALA A 209 -23.94 8.13 -11.51
C ALA A 209 -22.47 8.32 -11.12
N SER A 210 -21.57 8.11 -12.07
CA SER A 210 -20.14 8.21 -11.83
C SER A 210 -19.35 8.57 -13.07
N VAL A 211 -18.04 8.76 -12.91
CA VAL A 211 -17.11 8.98 -14.02
C VAL A 211 -17.18 7.87 -15.09
N TYR A 212 -17.63 6.65 -14.76
CA TYR A 212 -17.81 5.57 -15.74
C TYR A 212 -18.93 5.83 -16.76
N ASP A 213 -19.88 6.72 -16.46
CA ASP A 213 -20.97 7.07 -17.37
C ASP A 213 -20.55 8.07 -18.46
N LEU A 214 -19.36 8.67 -18.31
CA LEU A 214 -18.80 9.55 -19.31
C LEU A 214 -18.28 8.75 -20.51
N LYS A 215 -18.60 9.23 -21.71
CA LYS A 215 -18.06 8.67 -22.97
C LYS A 215 -16.74 9.33 -23.38
N GLU A 216 -16.58 10.59 -23.00
CA GLU A 216 -15.41 11.42 -23.27
C GLU A 216 -15.22 12.39 -22.10
N LEU A 217 -13.98 12.78 -21.87
CA LEU A 217 -13.66 13.90 -21.00
C LEU A 217 -13.99 15.19 -21.76
N PRO A 218 -14.85 16.07 -21.23
CA PRO A 218 -15.17 17.35 -21.86
C PRO A 218 -13.93 18.22 -22.05
N ALA A 219 -13.99 19.12 -23.02
CA ALA A 219 -13.06 20.25 -23.07
C ALA A 219 -13.40 21.25 -21.98
N ASP A 220 -12.40 22.05 -21.62
CA ASP A 220 -12.51 23.15 -20.69
C ASP A 220 -13.02 22.75 -19.30
N THR A 221 -12.54 21.62 -18.79
CA THR A 221 -13.00 21.08 -17.50
C THR A 221 -11.89 20.67 -16.54
N ASP A 222 -12.20 20.79 -15.26
CA ASP A 222 -11.30 20.44 -14.16
C ASP A 222 -11.41 18.94 -13.83
N ILE A 223 -10.26 18.30 -13.67
CA ILE A 223 -10.10 16.91 -13.24
C ILE A 223 -9.29 16.93 -11.95
N VAL A 224 -9.70 16.12 -10.99
CA VAL A 224 -8.92 15.87 -9.77
C VAL A 224 -8.49 14.41 -9.79
N LEU A 225 -7.20 14.16 -9.58
CA LEU A 225 -6.64 12.82 -9.45
C LEU A 225 -6.63 12.38 -7.97
N TYR A 226 -6.43 11.08 -7.72
CA TYR A 226 -6.37 10.52 -6.36
C TYR A 226 -5.19 11.02 -5.51
N ASP A 227 -4.09 11.44 -6.14
CA ASP A 227 -2.94 12.07 -5.47
C ASP A 227 -3.22 13.54 -5.08
N GLY A 228 -4.43 14.05 -5.38
CA GLY A 228 -4.85 15.42 -5.14
C GLY A 228 -4.45 16.39 -6.24
N LYS A 229 -3.80 15.93 -7.31
CA LYS A 229 -3.43 16.79 -8.44
C LYS A 229 -4.66 17.30 -9.18
N GLU A 230 -4.71 18.60 -9.38
CA GLU A 230 -5.72 19.27 -10.19
C GLU A 230 -5.19 19.46 -11.62
N LEU A 231 -5.98 19.05 -12.61
CA LEU A 231 -5.67 19.15 -14.02
C LEU A 231 -6.82 19.81 -14.78
N TYR A 232 -6.51 20.51 -15.86
CA TYR A 232 -7.48 21.12 -16.76
C TYR A 232 -7.39 20.50 -18.14
N THR A 233 -8.53 20.16 -18.75
CA THR A 233 -8.57 19.68 -20.13
C THR A 233 -8.78 20.85 -21.11
N GLU A 234 -7.93 21.00 -22.11
CA GLU A 234 -8.14 22.02 -23.16
C GLU A 234 -9.05 21.53 -24.30
N LYS A 235 -9.17 20.22 -24.47
CA LYS A 235 -9.87 19.59 -25.59
C LYS A 235 -10.60 18.34 -25.13
N VAL A 236 -11.65 18.01 -25.87
CA VAL A 236 -12.38 16.76 -25.69
C VAL A 236 -11.45 15.58 -25.97
N GLN A 237 -11.46 14.59 -25.08
CA GLN A 237 -10.62 13.40 -25.17
C GLN A 237 -11.45 12.13 -24.92
N PRO A 238 -11.24 11.06 -25.70
CA PRO A 238 -11.95 9.81 -25.47
C PRO A 238 -11.55 9.22 -24.11
N ILE A 239 -12.51 8.63 -23.41
CA ILE A 239 -12.21 7.85 -22.20
C ILE A 239 -11.61 6.51 -22.60
N ILE A 240 -10.46 6.19 -22.01
CA ILE A 240 -9.74 4.93 -22.19
C ILE A 240 -9.66 4.26 -20.82
N ASN A 241 -10.67 3.45 -20.50
CA ASN A 241 -10.83 2.79 -19.22
C ASN A 241 -10.58 1.27 -19.27
N ASP A 242 -10.04 0.78 -20.40
CA ASP A 242 -9.71 -0.63 -20.66
C ASP A 242 -8.18 -0.88 -20.73
N SER A 243 -7.37 0.12 -20.37
CA SER A 243 -5.91 0.05 -20.33
C SER A 243 -5.30 0.77 -19.13
N TRP A 244 -4.10 0.34 -18.73
CA TRP A 244 -3.21 1.03 -17.77
C TRP A 244 -2.38 2.15 -18.40
N ASP A 245 -2.53 2.39 -19.71
CA ASP A 245 -1.73 3.38 -20.43
C ASP A 245 -2.04 4.82 -19.99
N TYR A 246 -0.97 5.62 -19.83
CA TYR A 246 -1.01 7.07 -19.62
C TYR A 246 -1.34 7.79 -20.94
N SER A 247 -2.60 7.63 -21.37
CA SER A 247 -3.07 7.98 -22.71
C SER A 247 -3.84 9.30 -22.77
N MET A 248 -4.33 9.80 -21.64
CA MET A 248 -5.05 11.07 -21.54
C MET A 248 -4.11 12.19 -21.10
N VAL A 249 -4.46 13.42 -21.45
CA VAL A 249 -3.62 14.61 -21.21
C VAL A 249 -4.41 15.69 -20.48
N GLY A 250 -3.80 16.30 -19.48
CA GLY A 250 -4.32 17.45 -18.75
C GLY A 250 -3.22 18.49 -18.60
N ILE A 251 -3.60 19.73 -18.32
CA ILE A 251 -2.69 20.83 -18.05
C ILE A 251 -2.70 21.07 -16.54
N ASP A 252 -1.52 21.10 -15.92
CA ASP A 252 -1.41 21.38 -14.49
C ASP A 252 -1.48 22.90 -14.19
N GLU A 253 -1.38 23.26 -12.90
CA GLU A 253 -1.39 24.65 -12.45
C GLU A 253 -0.26 25.53 -13.04
N ASN A 254 0.82 24.91 -13.52
CA ASN A 254 1.98 25.59 -14.11
C ASN A 254 1.86 25.74 -15.63
N GLY A 255 0.81 25.18 -16.25
CA GLY A 255 0.63 25.16 -17.70
C GLY A 255 1.41 24.04 -18.40
N GLU A 256 1.87 23.03 -17.67
CA GLU A 256 2.60 21.89 -18.23
C GLU A 256 1.66 20.73 -18.57
N GLU A 257 1.92 20.06 -19.69
CA GLU A 257 1.18 18.85 -20.07
C GLU A 257 1.52 17.70 -19.12
N TYR A 258 0.50 17.15 -18.48
CA TYR A 258 0.56 15.96 -17.66
C TYR A 258 -0.21 14.83 -18.33
N ARG A 259 0.42 13.66 -18.45
CA ARG A 259 -0.22 12.45 -18.97
C ARG A 259 -0.71 11.60 -17.81
N PHE A 260 -1.94 11.13 -17.88
CA PHE A 260 -2.58 10.33 -16.83
C PHE A 260 -3.42 9.18 -17.41
N ASN A 261 -3.71 8.20 -16.54
CA ASN A 261 -4.56 7.06 -16.77
C ASN A 261 -5.98 7.28 -16.19
N PHE A 262 -6.98 6.58 -16.71
CA PHE A 262 -8.37 6.70 -16.24
C PHE A 262 -8.55 6.31 -14.78
N ASN A 263 -7.78 5.33 -14.31
CA ASN A 263 -7.84 4.84 -12.94
C ASN A 263 -7.23 5.81 -11.92
N GLU A 264 -6.55 6.87 -12.38
CA GLU A 264 -6.05 7.96 -11.53
C GLU A 264 -7.11 9.02 -11.23
N ILE A 265 -8.19 9.07 -12.02
CA ILE A 265 -9.24 10.08 -11.87
C ILE A 265 -10.01 9.83 -10.58
N TYR A 266 -10.02 10.83 -9.71
CA TYR A 266 -10.91 10.89 -8.56
C TYR A 266 -12.24 11.56 -8.92
N SER A 267 -12.20 12.67 -9.65
CA SER A 267 -13.42 13.35 -10.08
C SER A 267 -13.23 14.19 -11.34
N VAL A 268 -14.32 14.42 -12.06
CA VAL A 268 -14.37 15.22 -13.30
C VAL A 268 -15.48 16.24 -13.15
N ALA A 269 -15.14 17.52 -13.29
CA ALA A 269 -16.15 18.56 -13.49
C ALA A 269 -16.81 18.36 -14.86
N THR A 270 -18.11 18.59 -14.96
CA THR A 270 -18.83 18.52 -16.23
C THR A 270 -19.34 19.92 -16.60
N GLU A 271 -20.58 20.26 -16.24
CA GLU A 271 -21.17 21.55 -16.56
C GLU A 271 -21.67 22.30 -15.31
N LYS A 272 -21.39 23.61 -15.26
CA LYS A 272 -21.93 24.57 -14.25
C LYS A 272 -21.91 24.09 -12.80
N GLY A 273 -20.74 23.67 -12.32
CA GLY A 273 -20.54 23.27 -10.91
C GLY A 273 -20.89 21.82 -10.61
N LEU A 274 -21.35 21.05 -11.61
CA LEU A 274 -21.52 19.60 -11.47
C LEU A 274 -20.17 18.90 -11.57
N ARG A 275 -19.94 17.96 -10.66
CA ARG A 275 -18.75 17.13 -10.55
C ARG A 275 -19.16 15.68 -10.36
N LEU A 276 -18.71 14.80 -11.23
CA LEU A 276 -18.86 13.36 -11.03
C LEU A 276 -17.62 12.82 -10.35
N LYS A 277 -17.80 11.97 -9.34
CA LYS A 277 -16.72 11.23 -8.70
C LYS A 277 -16.61 9.82 -9.24
N MET A 278 -15.43 9.25 -9.07
CA MET A 278 -15.24 7.82 -9.17
C MET A 278 -16.06 7.15 -8.04
N PRO A 279 -16.81 6.07 -8.32
CA PRO A 279 -17.66 5.46 -7.31
C PRO A 279 -16.81 4.79 -6.22
N GLU A 280 -17.36 4.59 -5.03
CA GLU A 280 -16.71 3.73 -4.04
C GLU A 280 -16.66 2.30 -4.58
N LEU A 281 -15.44 1.80 -4.76
CA LEU A 281 -15.20 0.47 -5.31
C LEU A 281 -14.83 -0.49 -4.18
N HIS A 282 -15.64 -1.53 -4.01
CA HIS A 282 -15.35 -2.68 -3.13
C HIS A 282 -14.85 -3.85 -3.97
N TYR A 283 -13.78 -3.61 -4.73
CA TYR A 283 -13.19 -4.61 -5.62
C TYR A 283 -12.25 -5.58 -4.88
N ILE A 284 -11.54 -5.09 -3.86
CA ILE A 284 -10.69 -5.90 -2.98
C ILE A 284 -11.55 -6.60 -1.94
N ASP A 285 -11.40 -7.92 -1.84
CA ASP A 285 -12.04 -8.74 -0.82
C ASP A 285 -11.27 -8.68 0.50
N HIS A 286 -9.99 -9.08 0.42
CA HIS A 286 -9.07 -9.07 1.54
C HIS A 286 -7.63 -9.10 1.03
N TYR A 287 -6.70 -8.81 1.92
CA TYR A 287 -5.26 -8.92 1.71
C TYR A 287 -4.76 -10.22 2.33
N TYR A 288 -3.74 -10.83 1.76
CA TYR A 288 -3.11 -12.00 2.35
C TYR A 288 -1.59 -11.83 2.47
N VAL A 289 -1.03 -12.43 3.51
CA VAL A 289 0.42 -12.51 3.71
C VAL A 289 0.83 -13.97 3.75
N VAL A 290 1.83 -14.32 2.96
CA VAL A 290 2.46 -15.64 2.92
C VAL A 290 3.80 -15.56 3.64
N GLU A 291 4.02 -16.44 4.62
CA GLU A 291 5.26 -16.43 5.41
C GLU A 291 6.50 -16.84 4.61
N ASP A 292 6.37 -17.82 3.71
CA ASP A 292 7.44 -18.29 2.84
C ASP A 292 6.88 -19.06 1.62
N LEU A 293 7.01 -18.47 0.42
CA LEU A 293 6.61 -19.07 -0.86
C LEU A 293 7.44 -20.30 -1.22
N GLN A 294 8.64 -20.49 -0.63
CA GLN A 294 9.52 -21.63 -0.90
C GLN A 294 9.24 -22.84 0.00
N LYS A 295 8.33 -22.70 0.98
CA LYS A 295 7.99 -23.77 1.92
C LYS A 295 7.49 -25.02 1.18
N GLN A 296 8.09 -26.17 1.53
CA GLN A 296 7.61 -27.46 1.04
C GLN A 296 6.31 -27.85 1.75
N GLY A 297 5.21 -27.97 0.98
CA GLY A 297 3.92 -28.42 1.48
C GLY A 297 2.89 -27.28 1.54
N LYS A 298 2.06 -27.26 2.58
CA LYS A 298 1.03 -26.22 2.74
C LYS A 298 1.69 -24.91 3.17
N LEU A 299 1.45 -23.85 2.40
CA LEU A 299 1.85 -22.48 2.73
C LEU A 299 1.11 -21.98 3.97
N ASP A 300 1.81 -21.19 4.79
CA ASP A 300 1.21 -20.46 5.90
C ASP A 300 0.73 -19.11 5.36
N ILE A 301 -0.58 -18.96 5.26
CA ILE A 301 -1.25 -17.78 4.71
C ILE A 301 -2.13 -17.18 5.81
N ARG A 302 -2.01 -15.88 6.03
CA ARG A 302 -2.88 -15.09 6.92
C ARG A 302 -3.63 -14.06 6.10
N GLU A 303 -4.91 -13.88 6.40
CA GLU A 303 -5.81 -12.98 5.68
C GLU A 303 -6.15 -11.77 6.57
N TYR A 304 -6.26 -10.60 5.96
CA TYR A 304 -6.48 -9.31 6.62
C TYR A 304 -7.52 -8.49 5.85
N SER A 305 -8.41 -7.81 6.57
CA SER A 305 -9.36 -6.87 5.95
C SER A 305 -8.75 -5.48 5.69
N SER A 306 -7.62 -5.16 6.31
CA SER A 306 -6.93 -3.86 6.17
C SER A 306 -5.56 -4.03 5.53
N LEU A 307 -5.25 -3.16 4.56
CA LEU A 307 -3.94 -3.12 3.93
C LEU A 307 -2.84 -2.76 4.93
N SER A 308 -3.10 -1.80 5.83
CA SER A 308 -2.12 -1.35 6.83
C SER A 308 -1.71 -2.48 7.78
N GLU A 309 -2.68 -3.28 8.24
CA GLU A 309 -2.42 -4.43 9.11
C GLU A 309 -1.68 -5.55 8.36
N ALA A 310 -2.05 -5.80 7.09
CA ALA A 310 -1.35 -6.76 6.25
C ALA A 310 0.13 -6.37 6.05
N LEU A 311 0.39 -5.08 5.76
CA LEU A 311 1.75 -4.56 5.58
C LEU A 311 2.57 -4.64 6.86
N GLU A 312 2.02 -4.23 8.01
CA GLU A 312 2.71 -4.34 9.29
C GLU A 312 3.14 -5.79 9.57
N ASN A 313 2.24 -6.74 9.36
CA ASN A 313 2.54 -8.17 9.53
C ASN A 313 3.51 -8.70 8.46
N TYR A 314 3.46 -8.16 7.24
CA TYR A 314 4.40 -8.50 6.18
C TYR A 314 5.82 -8.01 6.51
N PHE A 315 5.99 -6.77 6.98
CA PHE A 315 7.29 -6.22 7.35
C PHE A 315 7.89 -6.91 8.57
N ALA A 316 7.06 -7.35 9.52
CA ALA A 316 7.51 -8.14 10.67
C ALA A 316 8.05 -9.55 10.32
N LEU A 317 7.83 -10.04 9.10
CA LEU A 317 8.37 -11.34 8.68
C LEU A 317 9.85 -11.25 8.29
N PRO A 318 10.67 -12.27 8.62
CA PRO A 318 12.08 -12.29 8.25
C PRO A 318 12.32 -12.17 6.74
N THR A 319 13.22 -11.27 6.35
CA THR A 319 13.55 -10.98 4.93
C THR A 319 14.38 -12.09 4.27
N HIS A 320 14.96 -13.01 5.05
CA HIS A 320 15.64 -14.19 4.52
C HIS A 320 14.68 -15.23 3.91
N LYS A 321 13.37 -15.08 4.11
CA LYS A 321 12.32 -15.93 3.52
C LYS A 321 11.73 -15.27 2.28
N MET A 322 11.20 -16.09 1.36
CA MET A 322 10.46 -15.58 0.20
C MET A 322 9.02 -15.23 0.58
N LYS A 323 8.85 -14.26 1.49
CA LYS A 323 7.53 -13.77 1.92
C LYS A 323 6.81 -13.03 0.80
N ALA A 324 5.48 -13.00 0.85
CA ALA A 324 4.66 -12.25 -0.11
C ALA A 324 3.47 -11.57 0.54
N LEU A 325 3.11 -10.39 0.05
CA LEU A 325 1.84 -9.73 0.32
C LEU A 325 1.04 -9.73 -0.98
N GLY A 326 -0.20 -10.21 -0.92
CA GLY A 326 -1.08 -10.24 -2.07
C GLY A 326 -2.49 -9.79 -1.74
N ILE A 327 -3.29 -9.71 -2.79
CA ILE A 327 -4.66 -9.22 -2.77
C ILE A 327 -5.54 -10.33 -3.35
N GLN A 328 -6.69 -10.56 -2.73
CA GLN A 328 -7.79 -11.28 -3.35
C GLN A 328 -8.89 -10.29 -3.73
N ASN A 329 -9.41 -10.40 -4.96
CA ASN A 329 -10.50 -9.56 -5.44
C ASN A 329 -11.88 -10.23 -5.28
N GLN A 330 -12.94 -9.43 -5.47
CA GLN A 330 -14.33 -9.87 -5.54
C GLN A 330 -14.81 -10.00 -7.01
N SER A 331 -16.07 -10.43 -7.19
CA SER A 331 -16.88 -10.55 -8.43
C SER A 331 -16.38 -9.76 -9.67
N PRO A 332 -16.47 -10.29 -10.91
CA PRO A 332 -17.26 -11.45 -11.34
C PRO A 332 -16.54 -12.81 -11.26
N LEU A 333 -15.21 -12.83 -11.05
CA LEU A 333 -14.45 -14.06 -10.82
C LEU A 333 -13.32 -13.77 -9.81
N PRO A 334 -13.42 -14.29 -8.58
CA PRO A 334 -12.37 -14.14 -7.58
C PRO A 334 -11.02 -14.66 -8.11
N GLY A 335 -9.98 -13.88 -7.88
CA GLY A 335 -8.60 -14.18 -8.19
C GLY A 335 -7.69 -13.57 -7.13
N SER A 336 -6.53 -14.19 -6.96
CA SER A 336 -5.48 -13.75 -6.03
C SER A 336 -4.19 -13.47 -6.80
N LEU A 337 -3.54 -12.35 -6.50
CA LEU A 337 -2.22 -12.01 -7.04
C LEU A 337 -1.33 -11.50 -5.90
N ASP A 338 -0.05 -11.84 -5.97
CA ASP A 338 0.96 -11.23 -5.11
C ASP A 338 1.26 -9.82 -5.64
N PHE A 339 1.33 -8.84 -4.76
CA PHE A 339 1.68 -7.45 -5.06
C PHE A 339 3.05 -7.07 -4.56
N ILE A 340 3.53 -7.71 -3.49
CA ILE A 340 4.91 -7.63 -3.01
C ILE A 340 5.46 -9.05 -2.89
N GLN A 341 6.68 -9.27 -3.37
CA GLN A 341 7.44 -10.48 -3.13
C GLN A 341 8.84 -10.13 -2.64
N CYS A 342 9.26 -10.70 -1.51
CA CYS A 342 10.63 -10.63 -1.03
C CYS A 342 11.50 -11.62 -1.80
N LYS A 343 12.54 -11.14 -2.49
CA LYS A 343 13.51 -11.96 -3.21
C LYS A 343 14.89 -11.60 -2.73
N ASN A 344 15.60 -12.59 -2.18
CA ASN A 344 16.96 -12.44 -1.69
C ASN A 344 17.14 -11.30 -0.67
N GLY A 345 16.17 -11.10 0.23
CA GLY A 345 16.22 -10.04 1.24
C GLY A 345 15.59 -8.72 0.85
N VAL A 346 15.21 -8.54 -0.43
CA VAL A 346 14.69 -7.28 -0.97
C VAL A 346 13.23 -7.44 -1.36
N ASP A 347 12.39 -6.50 -0.91
CA ASP A 347 10.97 -6.46 -1.23
C ASP A 347 10.73 -5.80 -2.59
N HIS A 348 10.07 -6.50 -3.52
CA HIS A 348 9.76 -5.99 -4.85
C HIS A 348 8.26 -5.92 -5.10
N LEU A 349 7.81 -4.80 -5.66
CA LEU A 349 6.48 -4.71 -6.27
C LEU A 349 6.39 -5.63 -7.49
N THR A 350 5.31 -6.40 -7.57
CA THR A 350 5.00 -7.17 -8.77
C THR A 350 4.22 -6.32 -9.77
N GLU A 351 4.26 -6.74 -11.03
CA GLU A 351 3.51 -6.07 -12.12
C GLU A 351 2.47 -6.99 -12.75
N ASP A 352 2.22 -8.18 -12.18
CA ASP A 352 1.35 -9.17 -12.82
C ASP A 352 -0.11 -8.70 -12.92
N TRP A 353 -0.53 -7.81 -12.02
CA TRP A 353 -1.82 -7.12 -12.06
C TRP A 353 -1.99 -6.25 -13.32
N THR A 354 -0.90 -5.77 -13.94
CA THR A 354 -0.96 -5.01 -15.21
C THR A 354 -1.26 -5.90 -16.42
N LYS A 355 -0.91 -7.19 -16.33
CA LYS A 355 -0.99 -8.17 -17.44
C LYS A 355 -2.32 -8.89 -17.48
N VAL A 356 -3.11 -8.83 -16.41
CA VAL A 356 -4.39 -9.52 -16.29
C VAL A 356 -5.52 -8.49 -16.40
N THR A 357 -6.21 -8.47 -17.53
CA THR A 357 -7.26 -7.47 -17.85
C THR A 357 -8.35 -7.33 -16.79
N ARG A 358 -8.63 -8.38 -16.00
CA ARG A 358 -9.63 -8.34 -14.93
C ARG A 358 -9.23 -7.50 -13.72
N TRP A 359 -7.95 -7.18 -13.56
CA TRP A 359 -7.40 -6.41 -12.44
C TRP A 359 -7.35 -4.91 -12.70
N LEU A 360 -7.79 -4.47 -13.89
CA LEU A 360 -7.93 -3.06 -14.25
C LEU A 360 -9.02 -2.40 -13.40
N ASN A 361 -8.61 -1.78 -12.30
CA ASN A 361 -9.51 -1.18 -11.33
C ASN A 361 -8.83 -0.01 -10.56
N PRO A 362 -9.52 1.12 -10.35
CA PRO A 362 -8.98 2.25 -9.58
C PRO A 362 -8.51 1.90 -8.16
N GLN A 363 -9.22 1.00 -7.47
CA GLN A 363 -8.83 0.58 -6.12
C GLN A 363 -7.49 -0.16 -6.11
N ILE A 364 -7.20 -0.93 -7.17
CA ILE A 364 -5.90 -1.59 -7.36
C ILE A 364 -4.80 -0.57 -7.61
N TYR A 365 -5.05 0.42 -8.47
CA TYR A 365 -4.09 1.49 -8.73
C TYR A 365 -3.69 2.22 -7.44
N GLN A 366 -4.68 2.68 -6.67
CA GLN A 366 -4.46 3.37 -5.39
C GLN A 366 -3.67 2.50 -4.41
N THR A 367 -4.03 1.22 -4.33
CA THR A 367 -3.32 0.27 -3.47
C THR A 367 -1.86 0.15 -3.89
N VAL A 368 -1.56 0.05 -5.18
CA VAL A 368 -0.17 -0.03 -5.67
C VAL A 368 0.62 1.23 -5.35
N GLN A 369 0.05 2.43 -5.50
CA GLN A 369 0.74 3.67 -5.13
C GLN A 369 1.06 3.70 -3.64
N TYR A 370 0.10 3.32 -2.80
CA TYR A 370 0.32 3.23 -1.36
C TYR A 370 1.40 2.19 -0.99
N LEU A 371 1.40 1.03 -1.64
CA LEU A 371 2.42 0.00 -1.44
C LEU A 371 3.81 0.51 -1.84
N LYS A 372 3.91 1.26 -2.95
CA LYS A 372 5.16 1.84 -3.43
C LYS A 372 5.74 2.82 -2.41
N GLU A 373 4.95 3.78 -1.94
CA GLU A 373 5.35 4.74 -0.92
C GLU A 373 5.74 4.04 0.40
N SER A 374 4.99 3.01 0.79
CA SER A 374 5.26 2.24 2.01
C SER A 374 6.58 1.48 1.93
N LEU A 375 6.95 0.95 0.77
CA LEU A 375 8.22 0.25 0.57
C LEU A 375 9.40 1.21 0.53
N GLU A 376 9.27 2.37 -0.14
CA GLU A 376 10.31 3.41 -0.16
C GLU A 376 10.62 3.96 1.24
N ALA A 377 9.60 4.04 2.11
CA ALA A 377 9.75 4.47 3.49
C ALA A 377 10.22 3.37 4.46
N HIS A 378 10.23 2.10 4.05
CA HIS A 378 10.55 0.98 4.93
C HIS A 378 12.06 0.75 5.04
N GLU A 379 12.62 1.01 6.23
CA GLU A 379 14.01 0.70 6.54
C GLU A 379 14.23 -0.82 6.55
N THR A 380 15.05 -1.29 5.61
CA THR A 380 15.39 -2.72 5.46
C THR A 380 16.79 -3.02 6.01
N GLN A 381 16.92 -4.21 6.61
CA GLN A 381 18.20 -4.79 7.06
C GLN A 381 18.39 -6.13 6.36
N ILE A 382 19.57 -6.34 5.78
CA ILE A 382 19.87 -7.55 5.00
C ILE A 382 21.22 -8.12 5.42
N ALA A 383 21.25 -9.44 5.61
CA ALA A 383 22.46 -10.20 5.84
C ALA A 383 22.63 -11.27 4.74
N TYR A 384 23.86 -11.47 4.31
CA TYR A 384 24.23 -12.42 3.27
C TYR A 384 25.38 -13.33 3.74
N ASP A 385 25.22 -14.64 3.52
CA ASP A 385 26.31 -15.60 3.46
C ASP A 385 26.97 -15.50 2.08
N THR A 386 28.23 -15.06 2.06
CA THR A 386 29.04 -14.89 0.85
C THR A 386 29.82 -16.14 0.47
N GLY A 387 29.74 -17.21 1.27
CA GLY A 387 30.52 -18.45 1.15
C GLY A 387 31.94 -18.36 1.75
N ILE A 388 32.50 -17.17 1.86
CA ILE A 388 33.82 -16.90 2.45
C ILE A 388 33.77 -16.12 3.79
N GLY A 389 32.59 -15.66 4.17
CA GLY A 389 32.28 -14.87 5.35
C GLY A 389 30.86 -14.33 5.25
N PHE A 390 30.56 -13.25 5.96
CA PHE A 390 29.22 -12.66 5.98
C PHE A 390 29.26 -11.19 5.58
N PHE A 391 28.16 -10.70 5.03
CA PHE A 391 27.98 -9.30 4.65
C PHE A 391 26.64 -8.81 5.17
N ALA A 392 26.64 -7.71 5.91
CA ALA A 392 25.45 -7.07 6.44
C ALA A 392 25.33 -5.65 5.86
N ILE A 393 24.12 -5.23 5.53
CA ILE A 393 23.80 -3.88 5.05
C ILE A 393 22.45 -3.42 5.59
N GLN A 394 22.36 -2.15 5.97
CA GLN A 394 21.14 -1.54 6.51
C GLN A 394 21.02 -0.07 6.11
N HIS A 395 19.80 0.47 6.09
CA HIS A 395 19.57 1.89 5.91
C HIS A 395 20.19 2.74 7.04
N THR A 396 20.69 3.92 6.69
CA THR A 396 21.17 4.96 7.62
C THR A 396 20.80 6.36 7.10
N ASP A 397 21.11 7.42 7.85
CA ASP A 397 20.86 8.82 7.46
C ASP A 397 21.71 9.21 6.24
N GLY A 398 21.17 9.00 5.02
CA GLY A 398 21.81 9.41 3.76
C GLY A 398 22.34 8.27 2.89
N GLY A 399 22.08 7.00 3.23
CA GLY A 399 22.51 5.87 2.42
C GLY A 399 22.46 4.56 3.21
N TYR A 400 23.57 3.81 3.21
CA TYR A 400 23.62 2.48 3.80
C TYR A 400 24.85 2.25 4.67
N ASP A 401 24.66 1.76 5.90
CA ASP A 401 25.74 1.22 6.71
C ASP A 401 25.96 -0.25 6.32
N TYR A 402 27.22 -0.62 6.10
CA TYR A 402 27.58 -2.00 5.73
C TYR A 402 28.74 -2.53 6.55
N THR A 403 28.82 -3.86 6.68
CA THR A 403 29.89 -4.55 7.39
C THR A 403 30.16 -5.92 6.78
N PHE A 404 31.43 -6.22 6.56
CA PHE A 404 31.94 -7.54 6.18
C PHE A 404 32.52 -8.25 7.40
N TYR A 405 32.12 -9.49 7.59
CA TYR A 405 32.62 -10.38 8.64
C TYR A 405 33.35 -11.57 8.03
N ASP A 406 34.30 -12.14 8.76
CA ASP A 406 34.89 -13.43 8.42
C ASP A 406 34.02 -14.62 8.88
N LYS A 407 34.54 -15.85 8.77
CA LYS A 407 33.79 -17.07 9.15
C LYS A 407 33.65 -17.26 10.65
N ASP A 408 34.45 -16.54 11.43
CA ASP A 408 34.44 -16.53 12.89
C ASP A 408 33.64 -15.31 13.41
N TYR A 409 32.86 -14.65 12.53
CA TYR A 409 32.00 -13.49 12.82
C TYR A 409 32.76 -12.24 13.27
N LEU A 410 34.06 -12.14 12.98
CA LEU A 410 34.86 -10.98 13.30
C LEU A 410 34.81 -9.96 12.15
N GLU A 411 34.64 -8.69 12.49
CA GLU A 411 34.62 -7.58 11.54
C GLU A 411 35.96 -7.52 10.76
N LYS A 412 35.85 -7.52 9.43
CA LYS A 412 36.97 -7.33 8.51
C LYS A 412 37.02 -5.91 7.97
N ASP A 413 35.86 -5.40 7.59
CA ASP A 413 35.70 -4.08 6.99
C ASP A 413 34.27 -3.60 7.21
N GLY A 414 34.08 -2.29 7.25
CA GLY A 414 32.79 -1.68 7.49
C GLY A 414 32.82 -0.19 7.19
N GLY A 415 31.67 0.35 6.83
CA GLY A 415 31.58 1.76 6.43
C GLY A 415 30.18 2.19 6.05
N VAL A 416 30.13 3.39 5.47
CA VAL A 416 28.90 4.02 4.99
C VAL A 416 28.99 4.18 3.48
N TYR A 417 27.97 3.69 2.76
CA TYR A 417 27.71 3.97 1.36
C TYR A 417 26.79 5.19 1.28
N ASP A 418 27.37 6.37 1.05
CA ASP A 418 26.71 7.69 1.09
C ASP A 418 26.21 8.10 -0.31
N ASP A 419 25.21 7.35 -0.82
CA ASP A 419 24.45 7.71 -2.01
C ASP A 419 23.01 7.15 -1.89
N PRO A 420 22.03 8.00 -1.52
CA PRO A 420 20.65 7.57 -1.29
C PRO A 420 19.86 7.34 -2.60
N GLU A 421 20.41 7.70 -3.76
CA GLU A 421 19.76 7.45 -5.05
C GLU A 421 19.86 5.98 -5.47
N PHE A 422 20.80 5.23 -4.89
CA PHE A 422 20.94 3.80 -5.09
C PHE A 422 19.98 3.05 -4.17
N THR A 423 19.36 2.00 -4.68
CA THR A 423 18.63 1.04 -3.86
C THR A 423 19.59 0.20 -3.02
N ILE A 424 19.11 -0.37 -1.91
CA ILE A 424 19.93 -1.24 -1.04
C ILE A 424 20.51 -2.44 -1.82
N GLU A 425 19.80 -2.95 -2.83
CA GLU A 425 20.27 -4.04 -3.69
C GLU A 425 21.44 -3.61 -4.58
N GLU A 426 21.35 -2.43 -5.20
CA GLU A 426 22.43 -1.88 -6.02
C GLU A 426 23.67 -1.55 -5.17
N ALA A 427 23.48 -0.93 -4.00
CA ALA A 427 24.55 -0.66 -3.06
C ALA A 427 25.23 -1.96 -2.58
N ALA A 428 24.43 -2.97 -2.20
CA ALA A 428 24.94 -4.29 -1.83
C ALA A 428 25.72 -4.95 -2.99
N GLY A 429 25.19 -4.87 -4.21
CA GLY A 429 25.81 -5.41 -5.41
C GLY A 429 27.17 -4.79 -5.70
N ASP A 430 27.27 -3.46 -5.62
CA ASP A 430 28.52 -2.72 -5.82
C ASP A 430 29.56 -3.08 -4.76
N LEU A 431 29.18 -3.04 -3.48
CA LEU A 431 30.06 -3.39 -2.36
C LEU A 431 30.60 -4.82 -2.45
N LEU A 432 29.74 -5.78 -2.79
CA LEU A 432 30.14 -7.18 -2.98
C LEU A 432 31.07 -7.34 -4.20
N ALA A 433 30.80 -6.60 -5.29
CA ALA A 433 31.61 -6.67 -6.50
C ALA A 433 33.03 -6.13 -6.28
N GLU A 434 33.23 -5.13 -5.42
CA GLU A 434 34.55 -4.63 -5.02
C GLU A 434 35.41 -5.71 -4.35
N GLU A 435 34.79 -6.58 -3.54
CA GLU A 435 35.41 -7.77 -2.94
C GLU A 435 35.51 -8.97 -3.90
N GLY A 436 35.06 -8.80 -5.16
CA GLY A 436 35.06 -9.84 -6.18
C GLY A 436 33.99 -10.92 -5.97
N ILE A 437 32.94 -10.60 -5.23
CA ILE A 437 31.80 -11.48 -4.93
C ILE A 437 30.59 -11.03 -5.77
N SER A 438 29.91 -11.99 -6.40
CA SER A 438 28.63 -11.71 -7.07
C SER A 438 27.49 -11.82 -6.07
N ILE A 439 26.62 -10.81 -6.00
CA ILE A 439 25.41 -10.84 -5.15
C ILE A 439 24.49 -12.04 -5.45
N HIS A 440 24.52 -12.55 -6.68
CA HIS A 440 23.73 -13.73 -7.08
C HIS A 440 24.28 -15.05 -6.53
N ASP A 441 25.56 -15.07 -6.11
CA ASP A 441 26.17 -16.24 -5.46
C ASP A 441 26.00 -16.19 -3.94
N CYS A 442 25.63 -15.03 -3.40
CA CYS A 442 25.29 -14.85 -1.99
C CYS A 442 23.95 -15.47 -1.65
N LYS A 443 23.81 -15.91 -0.39
CA LYS A 443 22.53 -16.37 0.16
C LYS A 443 22.08 -15.44 1.26
N VAL A 444 20.90 -14.85 1.10
CA VAL A 444 20.29 -14.12 2.21
C VAL A 444 20.15 -15.03 3.43
N MET A 445 20.46 -14.50 4.60
CA MET A 445 20.36 -15.18 5.88
C MET A 445 19.65 -14.29 6.90
N ASP A 446 19.30 -14.87 8.04
CA ASP A 446 18.66 -14.13 9.11
C ASP A 446 19.64 -13.08 9.68
N TYR A 447 19.25 -11.81 9.59
CA TYR A 447 20.07 -10.70 10.06
C TYR A 447 20.21 -10.71 11.58
N GLU A 448 19.13 -10.97 12.32
CA GLU A 448 19.16 -11.02 13.78
C GLU A 448 20.05 -12.18 14.25
N GLU A 449 19.94 -13.35 13.61
CA GLU A 449 20.81 -14.50 13.90
C GLU A 449 22.29 -14.18 13.64
N LEU A 450 22.61 -13.47 12.55
CA LEU A 450 23.97 -13.02 12.28
C LEU A 450 24.48 -12.08 13.38
N MET A 451 23.68 -11.08 13.77
CA MET A 451 24.07 -10.13 14.80
C MET A 451 24.25 -10.77 16.17
N GLU A 452 23.43 -11.77 16.53
CA GLU A 452 23.62 -12.58 17.75
C GLU A 452 24.94 -13.38 17.71
N CYS A 453 25.30 -13.93 16.55
CA CYS A 453 26.58 -14.62 16.35
C CYS A 453 27.76 -13.67 16.49
N VAL A 454 27.68 -12.48 15.89
CA VAL A 454 28.70 -11.42 15.99
C VAL A 454 28.90 -11.01 17.45
N GLU A 455 27.82 -10.70 18.18
CA GLU A 455 27.90 -10.32 19.60
C GLU A 455 28.55 -11.42 20.45
N SER A 456 28.25 -12.69 20.15
CA SER A 456 28.83 -13.84 20.84
C SER A 456 30.33 -13.97 20.56
N ALA A 457 30.75 -13.85 19.29
CA ALA A 457 32.16 -13.92 18.91
C ALA A 457 32.98 -12.76 19.51
N GLU A 458 32.42 -11.55 19.53
CA GLU A 458 33.05 -10.40 20.19
C GLU A 458 33.24 -10.60 21.69
N LYS A 459 32.24 -11.18 22.38
CA LYS A 459 32.34 -11.51 23.82
C LYS A 459 33.40 -12.58 24.09
N GLU A 460 33.51 -13.59 23.24
CA GLU A 460 34.55 -14.61 23.36
C GLU A 460 35.94 -14.00 23.16
N GLN A 461 36.08 -13.06 22.21
CA GLN A 461 37.34 -12.34 21.99
C GLN A 461 37.68 -11.35 23.12
N GLN A 462 36.67 -10.82 23.80
CA GLN A 462 36.79 -9.89 24.94
C GLN A 462 36.78 -10.56 26.31
N ALA A 463 36.69 -11.89 26.40
CA ALA A 463 36.71 -12.60 27.68
C ALA A 463 38.03 -12.31 28.42
N GLU A 464 37.96 -11.43 29.42
CA GLU A 464 39.13 -11.11 30.23
C GLU A 464 39.59 -12.37 30.98
N PRO A 465 40.91 -12.61 31.07
CA PRO A 465 41.43 -13.69 31.90
C PRO A 465 40.91 -13.51 33.33
N SER A 466 40.38 -14.57 33.93
CA SER A 466 39.89 -14.53 35.31
C SER A 466 40.60 -15.57 36.17
N LEU A 467 40.71 -15.27 37.47
CA LEU A 467 41.41 -16.11 38.43
C LEU A 467 40.50 -16.34 39.64
N THR A 468 40.17 -17.61 39.90
CA THR A 468 39.48 -18.06 41.12
C THR A 468 40.42 -18.87 42.01
N TYR A 469 40.00 -19.17 43.24
CA TYR A 469 40.79 -19.95 44.19
C TYR A 469 40.18 -21.33 44.44
N TYR A 470 41.02 -22.30 44.77
CA TYR A 470 40.59 -23.59 45.29
C TYR A 470 41.31 -23.93 46.59
N VAL A 471 40.69 -24.77 47.43
CA VAL A 471 41.27 -25.28 48.67
C VAL A 471 41.26 -26.80 48.62
N ALA A 472 42.41 -27.42 48.87
CA ALA A 472 42.53 -28.86 48.96
C ALA A 472 43.14 -29.29 50.30
N GLU A 473 42.63 -30.38 50.87
CA GLU A 473 43.24 -31.05 52.03
C GLU A 473 44.62 -31.63 51.70
N CYS A 474 44.86 -31.97 50.42
CA CYS A 474 46.12 -32.50 49.92
C CYS A 474 46.54 -31.78 48.63
N MET A 475 47.53 -30.89 48.68
CA MET A 475 48.00 -30.16 47.49
C MET A 475 48.89 -30.99 46.55
N GLU A 476 49.29 -32.19 46.96
CA GLU A 476 50.02 -33.13 46.08
C GLU A 476 49.05 -33.91 45.18
N PHE A 477 47.85 -34.21 45.70
CA PHE A 477 46.79 -34.90 44.99
C PHE A 477 45.45 -34.28 45.40
N SER A 478 45.02 -33.20 44.72
CA SER A 478 43.84 -32.39 45.11
C SER A 478 42.55 -33.19 45.30
N VAL A 479 42.44 -34.35 44.64
CA VAL A 479 41.30 -35.29 44.73
C VAL A 479 41.28 -36.16 46.00
N LEU A 480 42.34 -36.15 46.81
CA LEU A 480 42.46 -36.94 48.03
C LEU A 480 42.15 -36.10 49.27
N GLY A 481 40.88 -36.10 49.68
CA GLY A 481 40.39 -35.40 50.87
C GLY A 481 39.31 -34.37 50.53
N GLU A 482 39.15 -33.37 51.39
CA GLU A 482 38.23 -32.25 51.17
C GLU A 482 38.76 -31.29 50.08
N TYR A 483 37.92 -30.96 49.10
CA TYR A 483 38.23 -30.10 47.95
C TYR A 483 37.10 -29.10 47.70
N HIS A 484 37.45 -27.82 47.51
CA HIS A 484 36.52 -26.72 47.22
C HIS A 484 37.10 -25.83 46.12
N THR A 485 36.32 -25.44 45.12
CA THR A 485 36.72 -24.61 43.97
C THR A 485 35.79 -23.42 43.78
N ASP A 486 36.11 -22.52 42.85
CA ASP A 486 35.35 -21.31 42.51
C ASP A 486 35.20 -20.34 43.69
N LEU A 487 36.26 -20.22 44.47
CA LEU A 487 36.27 -19.42 45.69
C LEU A 487 36.86 -18.03 45.45
N THR A 488 36.37 -17.06 46.21
CA THR A 488 37.11 -15.83 46.49
C THR A 488 38.29 -16.13 47.41
N ILE A 489 39.28 -15.24 47.46
CA ILE A 489 40.42 -15.40 48.37
C ILE A 489 39.96 -15.48 49.85
N ASP A 490 38.93 -14.73 50.25
CA ASP A 490 38.40 -14.76 51.61
C ASP A 490 37.77 -16.11 51.96
N GLU A 491 36.94 -16.64 51.08
CA GLU A 491 36.33 -17.96 51.26
C GLU A 491 37.38 -19.06 51.28
N ALA A 492 38.40 -18.97 50.43
CA ALA A 492 39.51 -19.91 50.41
C ALA A 492 40.25 -19.93 51.76
N PHE A 493 40.54 -18.77 52.36
CA PHE A 493 41.16 -18.71 53.68
C PHE A 493 40.26 -19.24 54.81
N ASP A 494 38.95 -18.98 54.75
CA ASP A 494 38.01 -19.46 55.76
C ASP A 494 37.84 -20.97 55.73
N ILE A 495 37.76 -21.56 54.53
CA ILE A 495 37.72 -23.00 54.33
C ILE A 495 39.07 -23.61 54.76
N TYR A 496 40.19 -23.02 54.33
CA TYR A 496 41.54 -23.47 54.71
C TYR A 496 41.73 -23.58 56.23
N LYS A 497 41.19 -22.63 57.00
CA LYS A 497 41.25 -22.66 58.47
C LYS A 497 40.38 -23.75 59.10
N ARG A 498 39.27 -24.12 58.45
CA ARG A 498 38.33 -25.14 58.97
C ARG A 498 38.84 -26.57 58.78
N ILE A 499 39.66 -26.81 57.74
CA ILE A 499 40.25 -28.13 57.48
C ILE A 499 41.24 -28.48 58.62
N PRO A 500 41.02 -29.55 59.41
CA PRO A 500 41.90 -29.92 60.51
C PRO A 500 43.28 -30.37 60.02
N SER A 501 44.34 -29.73 60.51
CA SER A 501 45.72 -30.00 60.06
C SER A 501 46.25 -31.39 60.43
N ASP A 502 45.55 -32.10 61.32
CA ASP A 502 45.90 -33.41 61.87
C ASP A 502 45.23 -34.59 61.13
N ARG A 503 44.35 -34.32 60.17
CA ARG A 503 43.46 -35.33 59.59
C ARG A 503 44.08 -36.20 58.48
N MET A 504 45.15 -35.75 57.83
CA MET A 504 45.94 -36.54 56.87
C MET A 504 47.17 -35.71 56.46
N ASN A 505 48.38 -36.31 56.40
CA ASN A 505 49.65 -35.61 56.12
C ASN A 505 49.79 -35.11 54.65
N GLY A 506 48.70 -34.72 53.98
CA GLY A 506 48.69 -34.34 52.56
C GLY A 506 49.16 -32.91 52.27
N GLY A 507 49.42 -32.10 53.30
CA GLY A 507 49.81 -30.71 53.14
C GLY A 507 48.68 -29.87 52.53
N LYS A 508 47.68 -29.52 53.35
CA LYS A 508 46.58 -28.66 52.92
C LYS A 508 47.10 -27.32 52.40
N GLY A 509 46.37 -26.74 51.46
CA GLY A 509 46.77 -25.49 50.84
C GLY A 509 45.67 -24.82 50.05
N ILE A 510 46.05 -23.69 49.46
CA ILE A 510 45.20 -22.88 48.59
C ILE A 510 45.88 -22.85 47.22
N GLY A 511 45.15 -23.08 46.15
CA GLY A 511 45.62 -22.87 44.79
C GLY A 511 44.76 -21.87 44.03
N ILE A 512 45.17 -21.59 42.80
CA ILE A 512 44.50 -20.70 41.86
C ILE A 512 44.03 -21.50 40.65
N CYS A 513 42.91 -21.11 40.08
CA CYS A 513 42.40 -21.61 38.82
C CYS A 513 42.45 -20.44 37.82
N LEU A 514 43.30 -20.55 36.80
CA LEU A 514 43.34 -19.59 35.69
C LEU A 514 42.36 -20.01 34.62
N GLN A 515 41.40 -19.12 34.34
CA GLN A 515 40.39 -19.29 33.29
C GLN A 515 40.67 -18.26 32.20
N GLU A 516 41.29 -18.73 31.12
CA GLU A 516 41.70 -17.94 29.96
C GLU A 516 41.89 -18.85 28.75
N ASP A 517 41.87 -18.28 27.53
CA ASP A 517 42.18 -19.03 26.31
C ASP A 517 43.70 -19.12 26.10
N SER A 518 44.34 -19.99 26.89
CA SER A 518 45.79 -20.14 26.95
C SER A 518 46.16 -21.58 27.29
N LEU A 519 47.31 -22.03 26.78
CA LEU A 519 47.90 -23.33 27.15
C LEU A 519 48.29 -23.42 28.63
N TYR A 520 48.22 -22.31 29.37
CA TYR A 520 48.48 -22.23 30.80
C TYR A 520 47.19 -22.10 31.64
N ALA A 521 46.02 -22.29 31.03
CA ALA A 521 44.77 -22.40 31.77
C ALA A 521 44.76 -23.67 32.65
N GLY A 522 44.22 -23.57 33.86
CA GLY A 522 44.13 -24.69 34.79
C GLY A 522 44.47 -24.36 36.23
N GLU A 523 44.57 -25.41 37.05
CA GLU A 523 44.77 -25.32 38.49
C GLU A 523 46.26 -25.33 38.85
N TYR A 524 46.70 -24.32 39.60
CA TYR A 524 48.07 -24.20 40.08
C TYR A 524 48.11 -24.03 41.60
N PRO A 525 48.99 -24.76 42.31
CA PRO A 525 49.26 -24.51 43.71
C PRO A 525 49.78 -23.09 43.94
N LEU A 526 49.19 -22.36 44.89
CA LEU A 526 49.63 -21.02 45.29
C LEU A 526 50.28 -21.04 46.68
N MET A 527 49.69 -21.76 47.62
CA MET A 527 50.15 -21.88 49.00
C MET A 527 50.10 -23.34 49.46
N ARG A 528 51.18 -23.80 50.10
CA ARG A 528 51.28 -25.09 50.77
C ARG A 528 51.72 -24.87 52.22
N SER A 529 51.03 -25.46 53.19
CA SER A 529 51.45 -25.45 54.61
C SER A 529 51.86 -24.06 55.14
N ASP A 530 50.96 -23.08 54.97
CA ASP A 530 51.14 -21.67 55.38
C ASP A 530 52.26 -20.89 54.66
N GLN A 531 52.75 -21.39 53.52
CA GLN A 531 53.78 -20.71 52.74
C GLN A 531 53.44 -20.67 51.24
N ILE A 532 53.75 -19.54 50.58
CA ILE A 532 53.53 -19.35 49.15
C ILE A 532 54.61 -20.12 48.38
N ASP A 533 54.19 -20.97 47.44
CA ASP A 533 55.07 -21.84 46.63
C ASP A 533 55.67 -21.05 45.45
N MET A 534 56.65 -20.19 45.74
CA MET A 534 57.25 -19.32 44.73
C MET A 534 58.13 -20.08 43.74
N GLU A 535 58.62 -21.28 44.08
CA GLU A 535 59.35 -22.13 43.14
C GLU A 535 58.47 -22.52 41.95
N THR A 536 57.25 -23.00 42.24
CA THR A 536 56.29 -23.40 41.20
C THR A 536 55.84 -22.20 40.36
N LEU A 537 55.56 -21.06 41.00
CA LEU A 537 55.07 -19.86 40.32
C LEU A 537 56.16 -19.14 39.51
N GLU A 538 57.39 -19.04 40.00
CA GLU A 538 58.50 -18.43 39.25
C GLU A 538 59.13 -19.37 38.22
N GLY A 539 58.99 -20.70 38.41
CA GLY A 539 59.49 -21.72 37.49
C GLY A 539 58.78 -21.73 36.14
N ILE A 540 57.56 -21.19 36.06
CA ILE A 540 56.80 -21.02 34.84
C ILE A 540 56.87 -19.54 34.41
N PRO A 541 57.59 -19.19 33.33
CA PRO A 541 57.75 -17.78 32.91
C PRO A 541 56.44 -17.02 32.69
N TYR A 542 55.38 -17.74 32.31
CA TYR A 542 54.03 -17.20 32.17
C TYR A 542 53.46 -16.77 33.52
N MET A 543 53.40 -17.68 34.50
CA MET A 543 52.91 -17.41 35.86
C MET A 543 53.67 -16.30 36.57
N LYS A 544 55.00 -16.28 36.39
CA LYS A 544 55.88 -15.26 36.97
C LYS A 544 55.50 -13.84 36.57
N ASN A 545 54.99 -13.65 35.36
CA ASN A 545 54.67 -12.32 34.83
C ASN A 545 53.16 -12.07 34.71
N HIS A 546 52.30 -13.06 35.05
CA HIS A 546 50.87 -12.95 34.88
C HIS A 546 50.25 -12.00 35.93
N PRO A 547 49.57 -10.90 35.53
CA PRO A 547 49.09 -9.86 36.45
C PRO A 547 48.19 -10.37 37.58
N LEU A 548 47.24 -11.26 37.28
CA LEU A 548 46.32 -11.81 38.29
C LEU A 548 47.04 -12.75 39.26
N VAL A 549 48.05 -13.48 38.80
CA VAL A 549 48.86 -14.37 39.66
C VAL A 549 49.71 -13.51 40.61
N GLN A 550 50.31 -12.44 40.10
CA GLN A 550 51.07 -11.50 40.93
C GLN A 550 50.18 -10.77 41.95
N GLN A 551 48.95 -10.46 41.57
CA GLN A 551 47.96 -9.93 42.51
C GLN A 551 47.60 -10.96 43.59
N ALA A 552 47.33 -12.21 43.23
CA ALA A 552 47.04 -13.28 44.18
C ALA A 552 48.19 -13.51 45.18
N VAL A 553 49.44 -13.50 44.72
CA VAL A 553 50.64 -13.57 45.58
C VAL A 553 50.67 -12.39 46.55
N LYS A 554 50.47 -11.16 46.06
CA LYS A 554 50.46 -9.95 46.89
C LYS A 554 49.36 -9.97 47.95
N GLU A 555 48.18 -10.47 47.61
CA GLU A 555 47.06 -10.61 48.56
C GLU A 555 47.34 -11.67 49.63
N MET A 556 48.00 -12.78 49.29
CA MET A 556 48.49 -13.78 50.23
C MET A 556 49.55 -13.19 51.20
N GLU A 557 50.50 -12.41 50.68
CA GLU A 557 51.51 -11.72 51.49
C GLU A 557 50.88 -10.72 52.48
N GLN A 558 49.89 -9.94 52.04
CA GLN A 558 49.16 -9.00 52.89
C GLN A 558 48.42 -9.69 54.05
N ARG A 559 48.02 -10.95 53.86
CA ARG A 559 47.38 -11.79 54.88
C ARG A 559 48.38 -12.49 55.80
N GLY A 560 49.68 -12.24 55.61
CA GLY A 560 50.75 -12.72 56.48
C GLY A 560 51.33 -14.09 56.11
N VAL A 561 50.99 -14.62 54.93
CA VAL A 561 51.59 -15.86 54.41
C VAL A 561 53.02 -15.57 53.96
N LYS A 562 53.99 -16.39 54.38
CA LYS A 562 55.40 -16.18 54.05
C LYS A 562 55.73 -16.75 52.67
N LEU A 563 56.58 -16.04 51.92
CA LEU A 563 57.19 -16.58 50.70
C LEU A 563 58.10 -17.76 51.06
N TRP A 564 57.97 -18.87 50.33
CA TRP A 564 58.91 -19.98 50.40
C TRP A 564 59.70 -20.10 49.10
N TYR A 565 61.01 -20.10 49.27
CA TYR A 565 61.98 -20.43 48.25
C TYR A 565 62.82 -21.59 48.78
N PRO A 566 62.96 -22.70 48.05
CA PRO A 566 63.95 -23.70 48.40
C PRO A 566 65.34 -23.04 48.31
N ILE A 567 66.10 -23.17 49.39
CA ILE A 567 67.41 -22.55 49.57
C ILE A 567 68.36 -22.93 48.43
N LYS A 568 68.89 -21.91 47.74
CA LYS A 568 70.06 -22.02 46.85
C LYS A 568 71.32 -22.37 47.66
N GLU A 569 71.59 -23.66 47.83
CA GLU A 569 72.94 -24.17 48.09
C GLU A 569 73.39 -25.07 46.93
N ALA A 570 73.89 -24.45 45.86
CA ALA A 570 75.04 -24.91 45.08
C ALA A 570 75.30 -23.95 43.91
N GLN A 571 76.57 -23.55 43.79
CA GLN A 571 77.22 -22.96 42.60
C GLN A 571 77.14 -21.43 42.45
N ALA A 572 77.88 -20.77 43.33
CA ALA A 572 78.82 -19.76 42.85
C ALA A 572 80.08 -20.46 42.26
N GLU A 573 80.54 -19.90 41.13
CA GLU A 573 81.84 -20.08 40.46
C GLU A 573 82.06 -21.20 39.42
N LYS A 574 82.18 -20.70 38.18
CA LYS A 574 82.89 -21.17 36.95
C LYS A 574 81.96 -21.76 35.88
N GLY A 575 81.93 -21.26 34.65
CA GLY A 575 82.73 -20.23 34.01
C GLY A 575 82.18 -19.95 32.62
N MET A 576 82.53 -18.77 32.11
CA MET A 576 82.28 -18.30 30.76
C MET A 576 82.55 -19.38 29.70
N GLU A 577 81.60 -19.57 28.79
CA GLU A 577 81.94 -19.87 27.41
C GLU A 577 80.93 -19.22 26.46
N GLN A 578 81.47 -18.34 25.64
CA GLN A 578 80.82 -17.57 24.59
C GLN A 578 80.22 -18.52 23.55
N ARG A 579 78.96 -18.30 23.16
CA ARG A 579 78.48 -18.67 21.83
C ARG A 579 78.02 -17.42 21.10
N GLN A 580 78.70 -17.22 19.99
CA GLN A 580 78.52 -16.15 19.02
C GLN A 580 77.11 -16.20 18.42
N GLU A 581 76.44 -15.06 18.47
CA GLU A 581 75.33 -14.73 17.58
C GLU A 581 75.86 -14.65 16.15
N GLN A 582 75.20 -15.36 15.24
CA GLN A 582 75.20 -15.02 13.81
C GLN A 582 73.93 -14.23 13.50
N PRO A 583 73.98 -13.25 12.59
CA PRO A 583 72.91 -12.29 12.42
C PRO A 583 71.73 -12.92 11.67
N GLN A 584 70.55 -12.91 12.31
CA GLN A 584 69.28 -13.08 11.63
C GLN A 584 69.00 -11.79 10.85
N ARG A 585 68.73 -11.94 9.55
CA ARG A 585 68.37 -10.83 8.64
C ARG A 585 67.21 -10.01 9.22
N GLU A 586 67.46 -8.72 9.45
CA GLU A 586 66.42 -7.71 9.58
C GLU A 586 65.59 -7.68 8.28
N SER A 587 64.35 -8.16 8.32
CA SER A 587 63.33 -7.67 7.41
C SER A 587 62.75 -6.41 8.05
N LYS A 588 63.11 -5.25 7.50
CA LYS A 588 62.40 -4.01 7.75
C LYS A 588 60.96 -4.17 7.26
N LYS A 589 60.03 -4.38 8.17
CA LYS A 589 58.62 -4.02 7.98
C LYS A 589 58.26 -3.01 9.05
N GLU A 590 58.57 -1.75 8.76
CA GLU A 590 57.84 -0.65 9.38
C GLU A 590 56.36 -0.85 9.06
N SER A 591 55.53 -0.87 10.10
CA SER A 591 54.09 -1.01 9.99
C SER A 591 53.54 0.08 9.05
N VAL A 592 52.86 -0.35 7.99
CA VAL A 592 52.19 0.48 6.98
C VAL A 592 51.20 1.46 7.64
N LEU A 593 50.70 1.16 8.84
CA LEU A 593 49.85 2.04 9.65
C LEU A 593 50.56 3.32 10.13
N LYS A 594 51.86 3.29 10.41
CA LYS A 594 52.60 4.49 10.84
C LYS A 594 52.88 5.43 9.66
N ALA A 595 53.16 4.87 8.48
CA ALA A 595 53.34 5.63 7.25
C ALA A 595 52.02 6.19 6.68
N LEU A 596 50.88 5.51 6.91
CA LEU A 596 49.55 6.01 6.54
C LEU A 596 49.04 7.11 7.49
N LYS A 597 49.24 6.96 8.81
CA LYS A 597 48.91 8.02 9.78
C LYS A 597 49.68 9.32 9.51
N GLU A 598 50.99 9.24 9.27
CA GLU A 598 51.80 10.43 8.94
C GLU A 598 51.43 11.06 7.58
N ARG A 599 50.87 10.28 6.62
CA ARG A 599 50.39 10.80 5.33
C ARG A 599 49.01 11.45 5.43
N GLN A 600 48.09 10.88 6.22
CA GLN A 600 46.78 11.47 6.50
C GLN A 600 46.90 12.76 7.33
N GLU A 601 47.82 12.83 8.30
CA GLU A 601 48.09 14.04 9.07
C GLU A 601 48.72 15.16 8.22
N ARG A 602 49.60 14.83 7.26
CA ARG A 602 50.16 15.80 6.30
C ARG A 602 49.12 16.35 5.31
N LEU A 603 48.14 15.53 4.92
CA LEU A 603 47.04 15.95 4.04
C LEU A 603 46.02 16.83 4.79
N LYS A 604 45.72 16.50 6.05
CA LYS A 604 44.89 17.34 6.93
C LYS A 604 45.54 18.71 7.22
N ALA A 605 46.87 18.76 7.40
CA ALA A 605 47.59 20.03 7.63
C ALA A 605 47.66 20.96 6.40
N GLN A 606 47.57 20.43 5.17
CA GLN A 606 47.55 21.24 3.94
C GLN A 606 46.17 21.81 3.58
N GLN A 607 45.08 21.30 4.19
CA GLN A 607 43.72 21.79 3.95
C GLN A 607 43.28 22.90 4.92
N THR A 608 44.06 23.19 5.96
CA THR A 608 43.75 24.20 6.99
C THR A 608 44.52 25.53 6.87
N GLU A 609 45.22 25.81 5.76
CA GLU A 609 45.75 27.16 5.52
C GLU A 609 44.66 28.10 4.95
N PRO A 610 44.40 29.28 5.56
CA PRO A 610 43.38 30.20 5.06
C PRO A 610 43.85 30.91 3.77
N LYS A 611 42.98 30.91 2.75
CA LYS A 611 43.15 31.68 1.50
C LYS A 611 43.36 33.17 1.80
N ARG A 612 44.46 33.74 1.28
CA ARG A 612 44.70 35.20 1.22
C ARG A 612 43.62 35.88 0.35
N PRO A 613 43.19 37.11 0.68
CA PRO A 613 42.21 37.84 -0.13
C PRO A 613 42.90 38.51 -1.33
N GLU A 614 42.39 38.28 -2.54
CA GLU A 614 42.77 39.05 -3.72
C GLU A 614 41.88 40.29 -3.88
N ARG A 615 42.55 41.42 -4.14
CA ARG A 615 41.96 42.71 -4.43
C ARG A 615 41.49 42.77 -5.88
N SER A 616 40.27 43.25 -6.09
CA SER A 616 39.78 43.76 -7.37
C SER A 616 40.55 45.02 -7.81
N GLN A 617 41.04 45.08 -9.06
CA GLN A 617 40.95 46.29 -9.89
C GLN A 617 41.26 46.05 -11.39
N SER A 618 40.34 46.58 -12.20
CA SER A 618 40.31 46.85 -13.65
C SER A 618 41.61 47.29 -14.36
N LYS A 619 41.79 46.89 -15.64
CA LYS A 619 41.81 47.79 -16.84
C LYS A 619 42.14 47.09 -18.19
N LYS A 620 41.23 47.27 -19.15
CA LYS A 620 41.37 47.67 -20.58
C LYS A 620 42.61 47.32 -21.44
N LYS A 621 42.30 46.62 -22.56
CA LYS A 621 42.44 47.01 -24.00
C LYS A 621 43.78 46.81 -24.76
N GLY A 622 43.67 46.21 -25.96
CA GLY A 622 44.62 46.23 -27.11
C GLY A 622 44.91 44.81 -27.62
N ASP A 623 44.33 44.35 -28.75
CA ASP A 623 44.86 44.38 -30.14
C ASP A 623 46.20 43.63 -30.29
N MET A 624 46.55 42.84 -31.30
CA MET A 624 45.99 42.24 -32.54
C MET A 624 47.18 41.42 -33.13
N GLU A 625 46.94 40.64 -34.20
CA GLU A 625 47.90 39.95 -35.11
C GLU A 625 48.27 38.50 -34.69
N LEU A 626 48.14 37.47 -35.54
CA LEU A 626 47.91 37.36 -36.98
C LEU A 626 47.21 36.01 -37.27
#